data_AF-A0A432NA40-F1
#
_entry.id   AF-A0A432NA40-F1
#
_cell.length_a   1.000
_cell.length_b   1.000
_cell.length_c   1.000
_cell.angle_alpha   90.00
_cell.angle_beta   90.00
_cell.angle_gamma   90.00
#
_symmetry.space_group_name_H-M   'P 1'
#
loop_
_entity.id
_entity.type
_entity.pdbx_description
1 polymer ?
#
loop_
_entity_poly.entity_id
_entity_poly.type
_entity_poly.pdbx_seq_one_letter_code
_entity_poly.pdbx_strand_id
1 'polypeptide(L)'
;MDFAIIAQGAGMIKETAAEPVPPSIEERDMMAAHDRLERELIRVVASEPGATVSLRIDGQMSFPLVSGRLGIIGELQFQAFSSSLVERGLAHCVEGTFPCVEIALTEAGRSFLTSTPFFLKVEARVPGRQKAGQAIPVATRDNIPDPAAIMRAVVQTLATGGPRRQGKLLPLMSELLGYPLDLACSCKPVEGQKLAQRNFSRAMDALNGAAAITKQGKSLRLTPVAKAKLNSGKLRLPRVVPDGDRRKKRPSEVATMSGRSNSELLAMWKNAIRILANPLLRASHSAANKMINDVNLEWERRAVEMDEGRFPWPSTEAKGGNGLLSLSNVIPEGMLAFLEYRVGRVQGEPEAVRRGILARVFEGALPPVFPKSYMTDWGTKGSPARLQKIAVSIAAFVRNNKRRRTGDFSDAIREWEGDLDWLYRTYYVGRFQFASGWPETSV
;
A
#
# COMPACT_ATOMS: atom_id res chain seq x y z
N MET A 1 -48.61 -47.25 28.36
CA MET A 1 -47.53 -46.29 28.08
C MET A 1 -47.41 -46.23 26.57
N ASP A 2 -47.60 -45.05 25.99
CA ASP A 2 -46.88 -44.53 24.81
C ASP A 2 -47.60 -43.27 24.35
N PHE A 3 -47.05 -42.12 24.76
CA PHE A 3 -47.51 -40.79 24.37
C PHE A 3 -46.87 -40.42 23.03
N ALA A 4 -47.68 -40.21 22.00
CA ALA A 4 -47.27 -39.61 20.74
C ALA A 4 -47.13 -38.09 20.91
N ILE A 5 -45.92 -37.57 20.72
CA ILE A 5 -45.62 -36.14 20.68
C ILE A 5 -45.80 -35.65 19.24
N ILE A 6 -46.82 -34.82 19.01
CA ILE A 6 -47.00 -34.04 17.77
C ILE A 6 -46.31 -32.69 17.98
N ALA A 7 -45.16 -32.49 17.36
CA ALA A 7 -44.49 -31.19 17.32
C ALA A 7 -45.04 -30.35 16.16
N GLN A 8 -45.71 -29.24 16.51
CA GLN A 8 -46.10 -28.19 15.57
C GLN A 8 -44.84 -27.51 14.99
N GLY A 9 -44.75 -27.47 13.67
CA GLY A 9 -43.70 -26.75 12.95
C GLY A 9 -43.94 -25.23 13.01
N ALA A 10 -43.04 -24.52 13.67
CA ALA A 10 -42.94 -23.07 13.57
C ALA A 10 -42.40 -22.71 12.18
N GLY A 11 -43.26 -22.16 11.33
CA GLY A 11 -42.89 -21.59 10.04
C GLY A 11 -42.04 -20.33 10.24
N MET A 12 -40.72 -20.49 10.11
CA MET A 12 -39.81 -19.35 9.95
C MET A 12 -40.04 -18.72 8.57
N ILE A 13 -40.68 -17.55 8.55
CA ILE A 13 -40.69 -16.67 7.39
C ILE A 13 -39.25 -16.15 7.22
N LYS A 14 -38.54 -16.68 6.21
CA LYS A 14 -37.26 -16.12 5.77
C LYS A 14 -37.57 -14.86 4.97
N GLU A 15 -37.41 -13.71 5.61
CA GLU A 15 -37.38 -12.42 4.94
C GLU A 15 -36.21 -12.43 3.95
N THR A 16 -36.57 -12.54 2.67
CA THR A 16 -35.61 -12.66 1.57
C THR A 16 -35.20 -11.23 1.25
N ALA A 17 -33.98 -10.84 1.62
CA ALA A 17 -33.44 -9.52 1.29
C ALA A 17 -33.49 -9.31 -0.22
N ALA A 18 -34.30 -8.35 -0.66
CA ALA A 18 -34.44 -8.02 -2.07
C ALA A 18 -33.07 -7.66 -2.65
N GLU A 19 -32.72 -8.31 -3.77
CA GLU A 19 -31.49 -7.99 -4.49
C GLU A 19 -31.48 -6.49 -4.87
N PRO A 20 -30.34 -5.80 -4.75
CA PRO A 20 -30.26 -4.39 -5.09
C PRO A 20 -30.55 -4.21 -6.58
N VAL A 21 -31.64 -3.50 -6.87
CA VAL A 21 -32.04 -3.14 -8.24
C VAL A 21 -30.88 -2.36 -8.86
N PRO A 22 -30.36 -2.77 -10.04
CA PRO A 22 -29.27 -2.05 -10.67
C PRO A 22 -29.72 -0.63 -11.03
N PRO A 23 -28.84 0.37 -10.90
CA PRO A 23 -29.19 1.75 -11.20
C PRO A 23 -29.63 1.88 -12.65
N SER A 24 -30.63 2.74 -12.88
CA SER A 24 -31.17 3.06 -14.19
C SER A 24 -30.10 3.68 -15.09
N ILE A 25 -30.35 3.73 -16.40
CA ILE A 25 -29.41 4.33 -17.36
C ILE A 25 -29.20 5.82 -17.04
N GLU A 26 -30.28 6.52 -16.69
CA GLU A 26 -30.24 7.94 -16.31
C GLU A 26 -29.41 8.17 -15.04
N GLU A 27 -29.54 7.30 -14.04
CA GLU A 27 -28.74 7.36 -12.82
C GLU A 27 -27.26 7.15 -13.11
N ARG A 28 -26.91 6.23 -14.01
CA ARG A 28 -25.52 5.98 -14.41
C ARG A 28 -24.92 7.17 -15.15
N ASP A 29 -25.69 7.79 -16.04
CA ASP A 29 -25.26 8.98 -16.77
C ASP A 29 -25.09 10.18 -15.81
N MET A 30 -25.96 10.32 -14.80
CA MET A 30 -25.82 11.33 -13.73
C MET A 30 -24.57 11.09 -12.86
N MET A 31 -24.28 9.84 -12.50
CA MET A 31 -23.05 9.49 -11.77
C MET A 31 -21.80 9.82 -12.58
N ALA A 32 -21.80 9.53 -13.89
CA ALA A 32 -20.67 9.88 -14.76
C ALA A 32 -20.45 11.40 -14.89
N ALA A 33 -21.52 12.18 -14.92
CA ALA A 33 -21.45 13.64 -14.88
C ALA A 33 -20.90 14.16 -13.53
N HIS A 34 -21.34 13.58 -12.40
CA HIS A 34 -20.83 13.91 -11.06
C HIS A 34 -19.33 13.62 -10.93
N ASP A 35 -18.88 12.44 -11.35
CA ASP A 35 -17.46 12.07 -11.34
C ASP A 35 -16.61 13.05 -12.14
N ARG A 36 -17.13 13.54 -13.27
CA ARG A 36 -16.43 14.52 -14.10
C ARG A 36 -16.33 15.88 -13.41
N LEU A 37 -17.41 16.35 -12.79
CA LEU A 37 -17.45 17.61 -12.02
C LEU A 37 -16.52 17.55 -10.80
N GLU A 38 -16.50 16.42 -10.09
CA GLU A 38 -15.63 16.23 -8.93
C GLU A 38 -14.15 16.34 -9.33
N ARG A 39 -13.74 15.75 -10.45
CA ARG A 39 -12.35 15.85 -10.93
C ARG A 39 -11.94 17.27 -11.29
N GLU A 40 -12.82 18.03 -11.92
CA GLU A 40 -12.53 19.44 -12.22
C GLU A 40 -12.49 20.27 -10.93
N LEU A 41 -13.39 20.01 -9.97
CA LEU A 41 -13.34 20.67 -8.67
C LEU A 41 -12.03 20.37 -7.92
N ILE A 42 -11.56 19.12 -7.91
CA ILE A 42 -10.25 18.73 -7.34
C ILE A 42 -9.13 19.52 -8.02
N ARG A 43 -9.16 19.64 -9.35
CA ARG A 43 -8.16 20.40 -10.12
C ARG A 43 -8.15 21.88 -9.69
N VAL A 44 -9.31 22.53 -9.59
CA VAL A 44 -9.38 23.94 -9.23
C VAL A 44 -8.95 24.17 -7.76
N VAL A 45 -9.38 23.30 -6.84
CA VAL A 45 -8.96 23.34 -5.43
C VAL A 45 -7.44 23.19 -5.30
N ALA A 46 -6.81 22.37 -6.13
CA ALA A 46 -5.36 22.21 -6.13
C ALA A 46 -4.62 23.47 -6.64
N SER A 47 -5.23 24.26 -7.53
CA SER A 47 -4.64 25.51 -8.04
C SER A 47 -4.92 26.73 -7.16
N GLU A 48 -6.05 26.75 -6.43
CA GLU A 48 -6.50 27.89 -5.63
C GLU A 48 -6.68 27.50 -4.14
N PRO A 49 -5.66 27.70 -3.28
CA PRO A 49 -5.74 27.29 -1.87
C PRO A 49 -6.65 28.18 -0.99
N GLY A 50 -7.31 29.20 -1.53
CA GLY A 50 -8.23 30.10 -0.80
C GLY A 50 -9.58 29.44 -0.51
N ALA A 51 -10.34 29.92 0.48
CA ALA A 51 -11.58 29.31 1.02
C ALA A 51 -12.72 29.12 0.00
N THR A 52 -12.82 30.02 -0.97
CA THR A 52 -13.82 30.02 -2.04
C THR A 52 -13.16 29.57 -3.34
N VAL A 53 -13.83 28.68 -4.08
CA VAL A 53 -13.34 28.13 -5.34
C VAL A 53 -14.30 28.52 -6.45
N SER A 54 -13.77 29.12 -7.53
CA SER A 54 -14.58 29.48 -8.69
C SER A 54 -14.53 28.35 -9.74
N LEU A 55 -15.67 27.72 -10.02
CA LEU A 55 -15.76 26.68 -11.05
C LEU A 55 -16.42 27.28 -12.31
N ARG A 56 -15.65 27.32 -13.39
CA ARG A 56 -16.13 27.75 -14.71
C ARG A 56 -16.31 26.55 -15.62
N ILE A 57 -17.54 26.32 -16.05
CA ILE A 57 -17.90 25.27 -17.01
C ILE A 57 -17.91 25.87 -18.41
N ASP A 58 -16.75 25.90 -19.05
CA ASP A 58 -16.74 26.15 -20.48
C ASP A 58 -17.50 25.00 -21.16
N GLY A 59 -18.40 25.31 -22.10
CA GLY A 59 -19.36 24.38 -22.74
C GLY A 59 -18.75 23.20 -23.52
N GLN A 60 -17.49 22.87 -23.26
CA GLN A 60 -16.72 21.75 -23.77
C GLN A 60 -16.50 20.64 -22.73
N MET A 61 -17.03 20.74 -21.50
CA MET A 61 -16.93 19.64 -20.54
C MET A 61 -17.82 18.46 -20.94
N SER A 62 -17.21 17.50 -21.63
CA SER A 62 -17.87 16.26 -22.04
C SER A 62 -17.64 15.11 -21.06
N PHE A 63 -18.63 14.25 -20.88
CA PHE A 63 -18.53 13.00 -20.12
C PHE A 63 -19.07 11.81 -20.95
N PRO A 64 -18.57 10.59 -20.73
CA PRO A 64 -19.04 9.42 -21.47
C PRO A 64 -20.43 9.01 -20.99
N LEU A 65 -21.39 8.93 -21.90
CA LEU A 65 -22.71 8.34 -21.64
C LEU A 65 -22.65 6.81 -21.80
N VAL A 66 -23.57 6.10 -21.16
CA VAL A 66 -23.74 4.64 -21.31
C VAL A 66 -24.02 4.25 -22.77
N SER A 67 -24.61 5.16 -23.55
CA SER A 67 -24.86 4.99 -24.99
C SER A 67 -23.59 5.06 -25.87
N GLY A 68 -22.42 5.36 -25.30
CA GLY A 68 -21.15 5.54 -26.02
C GLY A 68 -20.98 6.90 -26.69
N ARG A 69 -21.97 7.80 -26.56
CA ARG A 69 -21.86 9.20 -26.97
C ARG A 69 -21.25 10.04 -25.86
N LEU A 70 -20.70 11.20 -26.22
CA LEU A 70 -20.26 12.20 -25.26
C LEU A 70 -21.45 13.09 -24.87
N GLY A 71 -21.83 13.08 -23.60
CA GLY A 71 -22.75 14.04 -23.01
C GLY A 71 -22.02 15.34 -22.65
N ILE A 72 -22.73 16.46 -22.67
CA ILE A 72 -22.22 17.76 -22.22
C ILE A 72 -22.82 18.05 -20.85
N ILE A 73 -22.02 18.55 -19.91
CA ILE A 73 -22.53 18.97 -18.61
C ILE A 73 -23.44 20.19 -18.80
N GLY A 74 -24.73 20.00 -18.54
CA GLY A 74 -25.72 21.06 -18.53
C GLY A 74 -25.98 21.58 -17.12
N GLU A 75 -26.87 22.57 -17.05
CA GLU A 75 -27.28 23.22 -15.80
C GLU A 75 -27.88 22.23 -14.79
N LEU A 76 -28.70 21.28 -15.25
CA LEU A 76 -29.35 20.29 -14.39
C LEU A 76 -28.34 19.38 -13.67
N GLN A 77 -27.34 18.86 -14.40
CA GLN A 77 -26.30 18.00 -13.80
C GLN A 77 -25.46 18.77 -12.79
N PHE A 78 -25.15 20.02 -13.11
CA PHE A 78 -24.40 20.90 -12.22
C PHE A 78 -25.20 21.23 -10.95
N GLN A 79 -26.48 21.56 -11.08
CA GLN A 79 -27.34 21.85 -9.94
C GLN A 79 -27.45 20.63 -9.01
N ALA A 80 -27.67 19.43 -9.55
CA ALA A 80 -27.71 18.20 -8.78
C ALA A 80 -26.39 17.92 -8.04
N PHE A 81 -25.24 18.17 -8.68
CA PHE A 81 -23.92 18.04 -8.06
C PHE A 81 -23.74 19.04 -6.91
N SER A 82 -24.10 20.30 -7.13
CA SER A 82 -23.96 21.37 -6.14
C SER A 82 -24.82 21.11 -4.89
N SER A 83 -26.06 20.65 -5.07
CA SER A 83 -26.94 20.26 -3.96
C SER A 83 -26.33 19.10 -3.17
N SER A 84 -25.78 18.10 -3.85
CA SER A 84 -25.13 16.96 -3.20
C SER A 84 -23.93 17.35 -2.33
N LEU A 85 -23.13 18.34 -2.76
CA LEU A 85 -22.00 18.84 -1.97
C LEU A 85 -22.46 19.53 -0.67
N VAL A 86 -23.53 20.32 -0.74
CA VAL A 86 -24.10 21.01 0.43
C VAL A 86 -24.75 20.00 1.38
N GLU A 87 -25.55 19.05 0.86
CA GLU A 87 -26.19 18.00 1.66
C GLU A 87 -25.18 17.13 2.41
N ARG A 88 -24.02 16.85 1.80
CA ARG A 88 -22.94 16.08 2.41
C ARG A 88 -22.05 16.89 3.36
N GLY A 89 -22.32 18.19 3.53
CA GLY A 89 -21.53 19.09 4.37
C GLY A 89 -20.14 19.38 3.83
N LEU A 90 -19.90 19.18 2.53
CA LEU A 90 -18.62 19.45 1.86
C LEU A 90 -18.53 20.90 1.37
N ALA A 91 -19.66 21.59 1.21
CA ALA A 91 -19.75 23.01 0.88
C ALA A 91 -20.69 23.77 1.85
N HIS A 92 -20.36 25.03 2.14
CA HIS A 92 -21.19 25.96 2.94
C HIS A 92 -22.30 26.59 2.11
N CYS A 93 -21.94 27.09 0.92
CA CYS A 93 -22.88 27.68 -0.02
C CYS A 93 -22.32 27.56 -1.45
N VAL A 94 -23.23 27.69 -2.41
CA VAL A 94 -22.95 27.71 -3.84
C VAL A 94 -23.65 28.94 -4.39
N GLU A 95 -22.89 29.91 -4.89
CA GLU A 95 -23.37 31.19 -5.36
C GLU A 95 -22.98 31.40 -6.83
N GLY A 96 -23.90 31.94 -7.65
CA GLY A 96 -23.64 32.22 -9.07
C GLY A 96 -24.68 31.62 -10.01
N THR A 97 -24.41 31.73 -11.32
CA THR A 97 -25.29 31.23 -12.39
C THR A 97 -24.46 30.45 -13.41
N PHE A 98 -24.99 29.31 -13.87
CA PHE A 98 -24.31 28.51 -14.88
C PHE A 98 -23.99 29.40 -16.11
N PRO A 99 -22.75 29.40 -16.62
CA PRO A 99 -21.68 28.41 -16.41
C PRO A 99 -20.64 28.72 -15.32
N CYS A 100 -20.77 29.83 -14.58
CA CYS A 100 -19.77 30.27 -13.61
C CYS A 100 -20.35 30.30 -12.20
N VAL A 101 -19.84 29.43 -11.33
CA VAL A 101 -20.38 29.26 -9.98
C VAL A 101 -19.24 29.22 -8.96
N GLU A 102 -19.40 29.99 -7.89
CA GLU A 102 -18.50 30.02 -6.75
C GLU A 102 -18.99 29.04 -5.68
N ILE A 103 -18.11 28.15 -5.26
CA ILE A 103 -18.38 27.12 -4.24
C ILE A 103 -17.51 27.43 -3.02
N ALA A 104 -18.16 27.75 -1.90
CA ALA A 104 -17.47 27.92 -0.62
C ALA A 104 -17.32 26.56 0.07
N LEU A 105 -16.12 25.97 0.04
CA LEU A 105 -15.88 24.64 0.59
C LEU A 105 -15.64 24.65 2.10
N THR A 106 -16.14 23.62 2.79
CA THR A 106 -15.81 23.38 4.20
C THR A 106 -14.38 22.82 4.34
N GLU A 107 -13.81 22.86 5.53
CA GLU A 107 -12.51 22.21 5.81
C GLU A 107 -12.57 20.69 5.55
N ALA A 108 -13.70 20.06 5.88
CA ALA A 108 -13.96 18.66 5.57
C ALA A 108 -14.04 18.41 4.06
N GLY A 109 -14.71 19.28 3.30
CA GLY A 109 -14.77 19.23 1.84
C GLY A 109 -13.39 19.32 1.19
N ARG A 110 -12.55 20.25 1.65
CA ARG A 110 -11.17 20.39 1.18
C ARG A 110 -10.34 19.16 1.49
N SER A 111 -10.41 18.66 2.72
CA SER A 111 -9.69 17.46 3.12
C SER A 111 -10.13 16.25 2.28
N PHE A 112 -11.44 16.11 2.02
CA PHE A 112 -11.98 15.06 1.17
C PHE A 112 -11.44 15.13 -0.27
N LEU A 113 -11.45 16.33 -0.88
CA LEU A 113 -10.99 16.55 -2.25
C LEU A 113 -9.45 16.50 -2.42
N THR A 114 -8.68 16.74 -1.35
CA THR A 114 -7.20 16.72 -1.38
C THR A 114 -6.58 15.41 -0.85
N SER A 115 -7.37 14.57 -0.17
CA SER A 115 -6.92 13.27 0.39
C SER A 115 -6.98 12.10 -0.59
N THR A 116 -7.49 12.31 -1.82
CA THR A 116 -7.44 11.33 -2.90
C THR A 116 -6.02 11.27 -3.49
N PRO A 117 -5.34 10.10 -3.51
CA PRO A 117 -3.91 10.03 -3.75
C PRO A 117 -3.60 9.97 -5.26
N PHE A 118 -3.58 11.12 -5.94
CA PHE A 118 -2.94 11.25 -7.25
C PHE A 118 -2.32 12.65 -7.39
N PHE A 119 -0.99 12.66 -7.48
CA PHE A 119 -0.04 13.77 -7.67
C PHE A 119 0.65 14.39 -6.44
N LEU A 120 1.97 14.18 -6.46
CA LEU A 120 3.02 14.76 -5.65
C LEU A 120 3.31 16.21 -6.07
N LYS A 121 3.60 17.04 -5.05
CA LYS A 121 4.79 17.91 -4.99
C LYS A 121 4.86 19.08 -5.99
N VAL A 122 4.47 20.27 -5.50
CA VAL A 122 5.09 21.54 -5.90
C VAL A 122 5.42 22.31 -4.62
N GLU A 123 6.71 22.38 -4.29
CA GLU A 123 7.23 23.32 -3.30
C GLU A 123 7.18 24.73 -3.90
N ALA A 124 6.34 25.60 -3.34
CA ALA A 124 6.42 27.04 -3.56
C ALA A 124 6.91 27.70 -2.25
N ARG A 125 8.14 28.22 -2.32
CA ARG A 125 8.83 28.94 -1.25
C ARG A 125 8.69 30.44 -1.52
N VAL A 126 8.01 31.20 -0.65
CA VAL A 126 8.09 32.67 -0.57
C VAL A 126 7.94 33.11 0.90
N PRO A 127 8.71 34.09 1.42
CA PRO A 127 8.88 34.30 2.85
C PRO A 127 7.84 35.27 3.44
N GLY A 128 7.21 34.88 4.55
CA GLY A 128 6.32 35.72 5.36
C GLY A 128 6.98 36.13 6.67
N ARG A 129 7.12 37.45 6.84
CA ARG A 129 7.80 38.18 7.91
C ARG A 129 7.10 38.01 9.28
N GLN A 130 7.90 37.86 10.33
CA GLN A 130 7.49 37.70 11.73
C GLN A 130 6.69 38.89 12.28
N LYS A 131 5.72 38.60 13.16
CA LYS A 131 5.38 39.45 14.30
C LYS A 131 5.33 38.62 15.58
N ALA A 132 5.86 39.24 16.63
CA ALA A 132 6.29 38.65 17.87
C ALA A 132 5.13 38.20 18.78
N GLY A 133 5.19 36.93 19.16
CA GLY A 133 4.63 36.34 20.36
C GLY A 133 5.45 35.09 20.62
N GLN A 134 6.19 35.01 21.73
CA GLN A 134 7.01 33.85 22.08
C GLN A 134 6.11 32.63 22.31
N ALA A 135 5.73 31.96 21.22
CA ALA A 135 5.27 30.59 21.27
C ALA A 135 6.52 29.71 21.42
N ILE A 136 6.59 28.95 22.51
CA ILE A 136 7.60 27.90 22.68
C ILE A 136 7.44 26.97 21.47
N PRO A 137 8.49 26.77 20.63
CA PRO A 137 8.37 25.97 19.43
C PRO A 137 7.94 24.55 19.82
N VAL A 138 6.76 24.15 19.34
CA VAL A 138 6.25 22.79 19.51
C VAL A 138 7.18 21.83 18.77
N ALA A 139 7.67 20.81 19.47
CA ALA A 139 8.65 19.87 18.94
C ALA A 139 8.04 19.02 17.81
N THR A 140 8.25 19.41 16.56
CA THR A 140 8.01 18.57 15.38
C THR A 140 9.24 17.72 15.08
N ARG A 141 9.07 16.57 14.42
CA ARG A 141 10.19 15.67 14.05
C ARG A 141 11.31 16.38 13.29
N ASP A 142 10.97 17.40 12.52
CA ASP A 142 11.89 18.13 11.65
C ASP A 142 12.78 19.15 12.42
N ASN A 143 12.41 19.48 13.66
CA ASN A 143 13.11 20.49 14.48
C ASN A 143 13.97 19.87 15.61
N ILE A 144 14.18 18.55 15.61
CA ILE A 144 14.94 17.87 16.68
C ILE A 144 16.45 17.92 16.38
N PRO A 145 17.30 18.43 17.29
CA PRO A 145 18.74 18.51 17.06
C PRO A 145 19.38 17.13 16.84
N ASP A 146 20.18 17.03 15.78
CA ASP A 146 21.05 15.88 15.51
C ASP A 146 22.09 15.71 16.65
N PRO A 147 22.38 14.48 17.11
CA PRO A 147 23.51 14.18 17.99
C PRO A 147 24.81 14.92 17.65
N ALA A 148 25.15 15.11 16.37
CA ALA A 148 26.34 15.85 15.97
C ALA A 148 26.29 17.33 16.36
N ALA A 149 25.13 17.98 16.19
CA ALA A 149 24.92 19.35 16.60
C ALA A 149 24.98 19.48 18.14
N ILE A 150 24.39 18.52 18.86
CA ILE A 150 24.46 18.44 20.32
C ILE A 150 25.91 18.33 20.80
N MET A 151 26.72 17.45 20.20
CA MET A 151 28.13 17.30 20.58
C MET A 151 28.94 18.57 20.36
N ARG A 152 28.74 19.27 19.23
CA ARG A 152 29.39 20.57 18.97
C ARG A 152 29.03 21.60 20.03
N ALA A 153 27.75 21.69 20.39
CA ALA A 153 27.26 22.59 21.42
C ALA A 153 27.89 22.29 22.79
N VAL A 154 28.00 21.02 23.18
CA VAL A 154 28.66 20.61 24.44
C VAL A 154 30.13 21.02 24.44
N VAL A 155 30.85 20.75 23.36
CA VAL A 155 32.29 21.08 23.29
C VAL A 155 32.50 22.59 23.30
N GLN A 156 31.69 23.35 22.55
CA GLN A 156 31.80 24.81 22.51
C GLN A 156 31.51 25.46 23.87
N THR A 157 30.47 25.00 24.57
CA THR A 157 30.10 25.51 25.90
C THR A 157 31.12 25.16 27.00
N LEU A 158 31.80 24.02 26.88
CA LEU A 158 32.89 23.63 27.79
C LEU A 158 34.24 24.24 27.41
N ALA A 159 34.40 24.72 26.18
CA ALA A 159 35.62 25.41 25.75
C ALA A 159 35.64 26.87 26.21
N THR A 160 34.48 27.53 26.20
CA THR A 160 34.32 28.93 26.63
C THR A 160 34.15 29.08 28.14
N GLY A 161 33.89 27.98 28.87
CA GLY A 161 33.60 28.01 30.31
C GLY A 161 34.42 27.01 31.12
N GLY A 162 34.49 27.25 32.44
CA GLY A 162 35.01 26.29 33.40
C GLY A 162 34.14 25.03 33.54
N PRO A 163 34.41 24.18 34.53
CA PRO A 163 33.68 22.93 34.75
C PRO A 163 32.21 23.21 35.04
N ARG A 164 31.31 22.60 34.26
CA ARG A 164 29.86 22.82 34.43
C ARG A 164 29.15 21.52 34.80
N ARG A 165 28.15 21.62 35.67
CA ARG A 165 27.22 20.51 35.94
C ARG A 165 26.31 20.31 34.74
N GLN A 166 25.93 19.06 34.45
CA GLN A 166 25.05 18.72 33.33
C GLN A 166 23.75 19.55 33.31
N GLY A 167 23.10 19.74 34.47
CA GLY A 167 21.90 20.57 34.58
C GLY A 167 22.11 22.07 34.26
N LYS A 168 23.35 22.59 34.38
CA LYS A 168 23.69 23.97 34.02
C LYS A 168 24.18 24.11 32.57
N LEU A 169 24.41 23.00 31.86
CA LEU A 169 24.77 22.99 30.44
C LEU A 169 23.53 23.06 29.55
N LEU A 170 22.44 22.41 29.95
CA LEU A 170 21.22 22.30 29.16
C LEU A 170 20.61 23.66 28.74
N PRO A 171 20.51 24.69 29.61
CA PRO A 171 19.98 25.99 29.20
C PRO A 171 20.87 26.70 28.16
N LEU A 172 22.19 26.61 28.30
CA LEU A 172 23.14 27.22 27.36
C LEU A 172 23.15 26.51 26.00
N MET A 173 22.98 25.19 26.03
CA MET A 173 22.83 24.40 24.80
C MET A 173 21.49 24.66 24.13
N SER A 174 20.43 24.89 24.92
CA SER A 174 19.11 25.26 24.44
C SER A 174 19.15 26.58 23.67
N GLU A 175 19.85 27.57 24.21
CA GLU A 175 20.12 28.86 23.56
C GLU A 175 20.92 28.70 22.27
N LEU A 176 22.02 27.91 22.29
CA LEU A 176 22.89 27.73 21.11
C LEU A 176 22.22 26.94 19.98
N LEU A 177 21.34 25.99 20.31
CA LEU A 177 20.67 25.12 19.33
C LEU A 177 19.28 25.61 18.94
N GLY A 178 18.75 26.65 19.60
CA GLY A 178 17.38 27.13 19.40
C GLY A 178 16.31 26.07 19.72
N TYR A 179 16.62 25.12 20.60
CA TYR A 179 15.73 23.99 20.94
C TYR A 179 15.66 23.80 22.46
N PRO A 180 14.46 23.66 23.06
CA PRO A 180 14.26 23.57 24.50
C PRO A 180 14.75 22.24 25.10
N LEU A 181 16.07 22.06 25.12
CA LEU A 181 16.74 20.84 25.59
C LEU A 181 16.57 20.63 27.10
N ASP A 182 16.47 21.72 27.84
CA ASP A 182 16.17 21.76 29.27
C ASP A 182 14.80 21.14 29.59
N LEU A 183 13.78 21.45 28.77
CA LEU A 183 12.46 20.83 28.88
C LEU A 183 12.49 19.36 28.43
N ALA A 184 13.25 19.05 27.37
CA ALA A 184 13.32 17.71 26.81
C ALA A 184 14.00 16.68 27.72
N CYS A 185 14.87 17.13 28.63
CA CYS A 185 15.54 16.29 29.63
C CYS A 185 14.80 16.22 30.98
N SER A 186 13.62 16.84 31.10
CA SER A 186 12.79 16.79 32.32
C SER A 186 12.08 15.43 32.49
N CYS A 187 11.56 15.16 33.70
CA CYS A 187 11.00 13.85 34.06
C CYS A 187 9.68 13.48 33.35
N LYS A 188 9.06 14.39 32.60
CA LYS A 188 7.79 14.15 31.89
C LYS A 188 7.86 14.65 30.44
N PRO A 189 8.63 13.99 29.56
CA PRO A 189 8.77 14.44 28.17
C PRO A 189 7.52 14.13 27.35
N VAL A 190 7.02 15.14 26.62
CA VAL A 190 5.96 15.01 25.61
C VAL A 190 6.50 14.24 24.39
N GLU A 191 5.62 13.68 23.56
CA GLU A 191 6.00 12.97 22.33
C GLU A 191 6.80 13.91 21.39
N GLY A 192 8.02 13.50 21.01
CA GLY A 192 9.05 14.36 20.36
C GLY A 192 10.24 14.69 21.28
N GLN A 193 9.98 15.02 22.55
CA GLN A 193 11.04 15.33 23.53
C GLN A 193 11.84 14.09 23.96
N LYS A 194 11.21 12.91 23.96
CA LYS A 194 11.88 11.62 24.20
C LYS A 194 13.01 11.34 23.19
N LEU A 195 12.86 11.77 21.93
CA LEU A 195 13.89 11.56 20.90
C LEU A 195 15.10 12.47 21.13
N ALA A 196 14.85 13.75 21.49
CA ALA A 196 15.90 14.68 21.88
C ALA A 196 16.69 14.18 23.10
N GLN A 197 16.02 13.64 24.11
CA GLN A 197 16.67 13.02 25.27
C GLN A 197 17.60 11.85 24.87
N ARG A 198 17.14 10.98 23.96
CA ARG A 198 17.95 9.85 23.45
C ARG A 198 19.15 10.33 22.63
N ASN A 199 18.95 11.32 21.76
CA ASN A 199 20.03 11.93 20.97
C ASN A 199 21.08 12.58 21.88
N PHE A 200 20.63 13.26 22.95
CA PHE A 200 21.52 13.84 23.95
C PHE A 200 22.34 12.78 24.69
N SER A 201 21.70 11.72 25.20
CA SER A 201 22.43 10.63 25.87
C SER A 201 23.50 10.01 24.97
N ARG A 202 23.17 9.77 23.69
CA ARG A 202 24.13 9.25 22.70
C ARG A 202 25.30 10.19 22.43
N ALA A 203 25.02 11.49 22.30
CA ALA A 203 26.04 12.51 22.14
C ALA A 203 27.01 12.49 23.34
N MET A 204 26.49 12.38 24.55
CA MET A 204 27.29 12.30 25.78
C MET A 204 28.11 11.01 25.86
N ASP A 205 27.51 9.86 25.52
CA ASP A 205 28.20 8.57 25.49
C ASP A 205 29.32 8.54 24.46
N ALA A 206 29.09 9.11 23.28
CA ALA A 206 30.09 9.21 22.22
C ALA A 206 31.25 10.13 22.60
N LEU A 207 30.96 11.30 23.21
CA LEU A 207 32.00 12.18 23.73
C LEU A 207 32.82 11.52 24.84
N ASN A 208 32.18 10.74 25.71
CA ASN A 208 32.85 10.00 26.76
C ASN A 208 33.72 8.86 26.18
N GLY A 209 33.18 8.08 25.23
CA GLY A 209 33.92 7.00 24.55
C GLY A 209 35.11 7.50 23.72
N ALA A 210 35.02 8.71 23.14
CA ALA A 210 36.11 9.36 22.44
C ALA A 210 37.13 10.04 23.39
N ALA A 211 36.97 9.90 24.71
CA ALA A 211 37.76 10.58 25.74
C ALA A 211 37.83 12.11 25.55
N ALA A 212 36.80 12.70 24.95
CA ALA A 212 36.72 14.15 24.71
C ALA A 212 36.32 14.90 25.98
N ILE A 213 35.52 14.26 26.83
CA ILE A 213 35.06 14.79 28.12
C ILE A 213 35.45 13.85 29.26
N THR A 214 35.69 14.40 30.45
CA THR A 214 35.84 13.65 31.69
C THR A 214 34.85 14.13 32.74
N LYS A 215 34.29 13.18 33.50
CA LYS A 215 33.43 13.45 34.65
C LYS A 215 34.30 13.63 35.89
N GLN A 216 34.27 14.83 36.49
CA GLN A 216 34.80 15.08 37.83
C GLN A 216 33.63 15.28 38.79
N GLY A 217 33.21 14.21 39.47
CA GLY A 217 31.99 14.21 40.27
C GLY A 217 30.75 14.51 39.42
N LYS A 218 30.01 15.58 39.78
CA LYS A 218 28.81 16.04 39.05
C LYS A 218 29.12 17.04 37.92
N SER A 219 30.39 17.35 37.66
CA SER A 219 30.82 18.34 36.68
C SER A 219 31.52 17.69 35.49
N LEU A 220 31.28 18.22 34.31
CA LEU A 220 31.91 17.82 33.06
C LEU A 220 33.04 18.80 32.71
N ARG A 221 34.19 18.27 32.30
CA ARG A 221 35.31 19.04 31.74
C ARG A 221 35.75 18.44 30.41
N LEU A 222 36.31 19.27 29.53
CA LEU A 222 37.07 18.78 28.38
C LEU A 222 38.40 18.20 28.85
N THR A 223 38.85 17.11 28.24
CA THR A 223 40.19 16.58 28.51
C THR A 223 41.27 17.53 27.98
N PRO A 224 42.47 17.58 28.60
CA PRO A 224 43.57 18.42 28.11
C PRO A 224 43.90 18.14 26.64
N VAL A 225 43.85 16.87 26.24
CA VAL A 225 44.07 16.41 24.86
C VAL A 225 42.98 16.94 23.92
N ALA A 226 41.70 16.87 24.32
CA ALA A 226 40.61 17.39 23.50
C ALA A 226 40.68 18.93 23.39
N LYS A 227 41.05 19.62 24.47
CA LYS A 227 41.24 21.07 24.48
C LYS A 227 42.37 21.51 23.55
N ALA A 228 43.52 20.82 23.56
CA ALA A 228 44.62 21.07 22.64
C ALA A 228 44.24 20.80 21.17
N LYS A 229 43.49 19.72 20.92
CA LYS A 229 42.96 19.40 19.58
C LYS A 229 41.90 20.39 19.10
N LEU A 230 41.09 20.93 19.99
CA LEU A 230 40.11 21.97 19.68
C LEU A 230 40.81 23.27 19.28
N ASN A 231 41.79 23.72 20.07
CA ASN A 231 42.55 24.95 19.79
C ASN A 231 43.36 24.87 18.49
N SER A 232 43.80 23.67 18.10
CA SER A 232 44.50 23.42 16.83
C SER A 232 43.56 23.16 15.63
N GLY A 233 42.23 23.22 15.84
CA GLY A 233 41.23 22.92 14.80
C GLY A 233 41.16 21.45 14.36
N LYS A 234 41.88 20.55 15.04
CA LYS A 234 42.01 19.12 14.68
C LYS A 234 41.08 18.20 15.49
N LEU A 235 40.15 18.75 16.27
CA LEU A 235 39.21 17.93 17.03
C LEU A 235 38.18 17.28 16.10
N ARG A 236 38.38 15.98 15.83
CA ARG A 236 37.40 15.16 15.13
C ARG A 236 36.41 14.59 16.14
N LEU A 237 35.15 15.00 16.03
CA LEU A 237 34.05 14.43 16.82
C LEU A 237 33.66 13.06 16.25
N PRO A 238 33.30 12.08 17.11
CA PRO A 238 32.81 10.79 16.66
C PRO A 238 31.54 10.96 15.83
N ARG A 239 31.41 10.19 14.74
CA ARG A 239 30.22 10.19 13.90
C ARG A 239 29.10 9.42 14.62
N VAL A 240 28.07 10.12 15.07
CA VAL A 240 26.88 9.53 15.69
C VAL A 240 25.72 9.65 14.72
N VAL A 241 25.08 8.54 14.40
CA VAL A 241 23.91 8.51 13.51
C VAL A 241 22.64 8.83 14.33
N PRO A 242 21.77 9.76 13.87
CA PRO A 242 20.50 10.07 14.52
C PRO A 242 19.62 8.84 14.72
N ASP A 243 18.82 8.80 15.79
CA ASP A 243 17.95 7.65 16.08
C ASP A 243 16.77 7.50 15.10
N GLY A 244 16.56 8.49 14.21
CA GLY A 244 15.65 8.39 13.06
C GLY A 244 16.23 7.64 11.85
N ASP A 245 17.56 7.61 11.70
CA ASP A 245 18.25 7.00 10.55
C ASP A 245 18.65 5.54 10.81
N ARG A 246 18.57 5.09 12.07
CA ARG A 246 18.57 3.66 12.37
C ARG A 246 17.18 3.09 12.10
N ARG A 247 16.80 3.02 10.82
CA ARG A 247 16.17 1.78 10.36
C ARG A 247 17.14 0.69 10.80
N LYS A 248 16.79 -0.08 11.83
CA LYS A 248 17.50 -1.34 12.12
C LYS A 248 17.67 -1.99 10.75
N LYS A 249 18.91 -2.12 10.28
CA LYS A 249 19.23 -3.08 9.22
C LYS A 249 18.90 -4.44 9.83
N ARG A 250 17.60 -4.78 9.87
CA ARG A 250 17.19 -6.15 9.66
C ARG A 250 17.91 -6.53 8.37
N PRO A 251 18.64 -7.66 8.30
CA PRO A 251 19.07 -8.16 7.00
C PRO A 251 17.84 -8.06 6.09
N SER A 252 18.01 -7.42 4.93
CA SER A 252 16.90 -7.17 4.00
C SER A 252 16.09 -8.46 3.92
N GLU A 253 14.80 -8.42 4.24
CA GLU A 253 13.93 -9.62 4.18
C GLU A 253 14.01 -10.26 2.78
N VAL A 254 14.34 -9.48 1.74
CA VAL A 254 14.70 -9.91 0.38
C VAL A 254 15.87 -10.92 0.35
N ALA A 255 16.92 -10.74 1.15
CA ALA A 255 18.05 -11.68 1.25
C ALA A 255 17.66 -12.99 1.96
N THR A 256 16.55 -13.01 2.71
CA THR A 256 15.98 -14.24 3.28
C THR A 256 15.12 -15.00 2.26
N MET A 257 14.68 -14.37 1.16
CA MET A 257 13.83 -14.98 0.15
C MET A 257 14.62 -15.75 -0.91
N SER A 258 15.80 -15.26 -1.32
CA SER A 258 16.56 -15.84 -2.43
C SER A 258 17.09 -17.26 -2.19
N GLY A 259 17.20 -17.69 -0.92
CA GLY A 259 17.61 -19.06 -0.57
C GLY A 259 16.47 -20.08 -0.49
N ARG A 260 15.20 -19.67 -0.66
CA ARG A 260 14.03 -20.54 -0.49
C ARG A 260 13.62 -21.22 -1.80
N SER A 261 13.10 -22.43 -1.72
CA SER A 261 12.52 -23.16 -2.85
C SER A 261 11.22 -22.48 -3.37
N ASN A 262 10.82 -22.78 -4.62
CA ASN A 262 9.57 -22.23 -5.18
C ASN A 262 8.32 -22.69 -4.40
N SER A 263 8.34 -23.87 -3.81
CA SER A 263 7.25 -24.37 -2.96
C SER A 263 7.15 -23.62 -1.62
N GLU A 264 8.26 -23.27 -0.99
CA GLU A 264 8.27 -22.44 0.22
C GLU A 264 7.77 -21.02 -0.07
N LEU A 265 8.22 -20.42 -1.18
CA LEU A 265 7.75 -19.11 -1.62
C LEU A 265 6.23 -19.12 -1.89
N LEU A 266 5.74 -20.18 -2.52
CA LEU A 266 4.31 -20.40 -2.75
C LEU A 266 3.53 -20.50 -1.42
N ALA A 267 4.02 -21.29 -0.46
CA ALA A 267 3.37 -21.42 0.85
C ALA A 267 3.30 -20.08 1.59
N MET A 268 4.38 -19.29 1.55
CA MET A 268 4.42 -17.94 2.12
C MET A 268 3.43 -17.00 1.43
N TRP A 269 3.39 -17.03 0.10
CA TRP A 269 2.47 -16.23 -0.72
C TRP A 269 1.00 -16.58 -0.44
N LYS A 270 0.66 -17.87 -0.39
CA LYS A 270 -0.69 -18.34 -0.10
C LYS A 270 -1.16 -17.95 1.31
N ASN A 271 -0.29 -18.10 2.31
CA ASN A 271 -0.60 -17.68 3.68
C ASN A 271 -0.88 -16.17 3.75
N ALA A 272 -0.12 -15.36 3.00
CA ALA A 272 -0.38 -13.93 2.91
C ALA A 272 -1.74 -13.62 2.24
N ILE A 273 -2.12 -14.35 1.19
CA ILE A 273 -3.45 -14.20 0.57
C ILE A 273 -4.56 -14.55 1.56
N ARG A 274 -4.43 -15.64 2.32
CA ARG A 274 -5.41 -16.02 3.35
C ARG A 274 -5.56 -14.96 4.44
N ILE A 275 -4.45 -14.30 4.83
CA ILE A 275 -4.49 -13.17 5.76
C ILE A 275 -5.26 -11.98 5.16
N LEU A 276 -5.02 -11.66 3.89
CA LEU A 276 -5.73 -10.57 3.19
C LEU A 276 -7.22 -10.87 3.00
N ALA A 277 -7.58 -12.12 2.74
CA ALA A 277 -8.96 -12.56 2.59
C ALA A 277 -9.76 -12.50 3.90
N ASN A 278 -9.10 -12.50 5.06
CA ASN A 278 -9.76 -12.42 6.36
C ASN A 278 -9.89 -10.95 6.84
N PRO A 279 -11.11 -10.40 6.96
CA PRO A 279 -11.33 -9.04 7.43
C PRO A 279 -10.89 -8.80 8.88
N LEU A 280 -10.84 -9.84 9.71
CA LEU A 280 -10.46 -9.74 11.13
C LEU A 280 -8.96 -9.46 11.31
N LEU A 281 -8.14 -9.77 10.30
CA LEU A 281 -6.68 -9.63 10.33
C LEU A 281 -6.19 -8.34 9.66
N ARG A 282 -7.01 -7.28 9.62
CA ARG A 282 -6.64 -5.98 9.01
C ARG A 282 -5.32 -5.41 9.49
N ALA A 283 -4.99 -5.57 10.78
CA ALA A 283 -3.71 -5.13 11.34
C ALA A 283 -2.50 -5.80 10.65
N SER A 284 -2.68 -7.01 10.13
CA SER A 284 -1.65 -7.80 9.44
C SER A 284 -1.69 -7.64 7.92
N HIS A 285 -2.66 -6.92 7.35
CA HIS A 285 -2.79 -6.75 5.88
C HIS A 285 -1.58 -6.04 5.27
N SER A 286 -1.01 -5.04 5.95
CA SER A 286 0.18 -4.34 5.48
C SER A 286 1.39 -5.29 5.38
N ALA A 287 1.59 -6.13 6.40
CA ALA A 287 2.65 -7.13 6.41
C ALA A 287 2.43 -8.22 5.33
N ALA A 288 1.19 -8.67 5.15
CA ALA A 288 0.84 -9.64 4.12
C ALA A 288 1.06 -9.10 2.69
N ASN A 289 0.66 -7.85 2.42
CA ASN A 289 0.93 -7.20 1.13
C ASN A 289 2.44 -7.07 0.88
N LYS A 290 3.22 -6.70 1.91
CA LYS A 290 4.68 -6.67 1.80
C LYS A 290 5.24 -8.04 1.45
N MET A 291 4.78 -9.10 2.11
CA MET A 291 5.21 -10.47 1.85
C MET A 291 4.94 -10.88 0.40
N ILE A 292 3.74 -10.58 -0.13
CA ILE A 292 3.40 -10.88 -1.53
C ILE A 292 4.31 -10.12 -2.48
N ASN A 293 4.58 -8.84 -2.23
CA ASN A 293 5.47 -8.04 -3.07
C ASN A 293 6.90 -8.60 -3.06
N ASP A 294 7.39 -9.02 -1.89
CA ASP A 294 8.71 -9.61 -1.75
C ASP A 294 8.81 -10.96 -2.51
N VAL A 295 7.76 -11.81 -2.46
CA VAL A 295 7.69 -13.05 -3.25
C VAL A 295 7.65 -12.75 -4.75
N ASN A 296 6.79 -11.80 -5.17
CA ASN A 296 6.66 -11.45 -6.59
C ASN A 296 8.00 -10.96 -7.16
N LEU A 297 8.73 -10.13 -6.41
CA LEU A 297 10.04 -9.63 -6.84
C LEU A 297 11.07 -10.77 -6.98
N GLU A 298 11.05 -11.75 -6.08
CA GLU A 298 11.91 -12.93 -6.19
C GLU A 298 11.52 -13.82 -7.39
N TRP A 299 10.23 -13.96 -7.71
CA TRP A 299 9.80 -14.66 -8.92
C TRP A 299 10.19 -13.92 -10.20
N GLU A 300 10.07 -12.59 -10.25
CA GLU A 300 10.56 -11.78 -11.38
C GLU A 300 12.06 -11.95 -11.57
N ARG A 301 12.83 -11.90 -10.48
CA ARG A 301 14.28 -12.14 -10.50
C ARG A 301 14.63 -13.51 -11.09
N ARG A 302 13.98 -14.58 -10.63
CA ARG A 302 14.18 -15.95 -11.13
C ARG A 302 13.75 -16.12 -12.58
N ALA A 303 12.69 -15.43 -13.01
CA ALA A 303 12.22 -15.50 -14.38
C ALA A 303 13.26 -14.92 -15.36
N VAL A 304 13.96 -13.84 -14.95
CA VAL A 304 15.08 -13.28 -15.73
C VAL A 304 16.27 -14.23 -15.74
N GLU A 305 16.63 -14.85 -14.62
CA GLU A 305 17.72 -15.85 -14.58
C GLU A 305 17.47 -17.06 -15.50
N MET A 306 16.20 -17.46 -15.67
CA MET A 306 15.82 -18.50 -16.63
C MET A 306 15.94 -18.03 -18.09
N ASP A 307 15.87 -16.73 -18.36
CA ASP A 307 15.96 -16.14 -19.70
C ASP A 307 17.41 -15.99 -20.18
N GLU A 308 18.37 -15.84 -19.25
CA GLU A 308 19.81 -15.66 -19.53
C GLU A 308 20.52 -16.91 -20.11
N GLY A 309 19.78 -17.87 -20.67
CA GLY A 309 20.37 -18.94 -21.48
C GLY A 309 21.32 -19.85 -20.71
N ARG A 310 21.20 -19.92 -19.38
CA ARG A 310 21.94 -20.88 -18.54
C ARG A 310 21.43 -22.28 -18.87
N PHE A 311 21.96 -22.87 -19.94
CA PHE A 311 21.79 -24.26 -20.29
C PHE A 311 22.40 -25.09 -19.16
N PRO A 312 21.60 -25.74 -18.29
CA PRO A 312 22.16 -26.68 -17.34
C PRO A 312 22.70 -27.84 -18.18
N TRP A 313 24.03 -27.99 -18.21
CA TRP A 313 24.65 -29.08 -18.94
C TRP A 313 24.02 -30.40 -18.46
N PRO A 314 23.53 -31.26 -19.35
CA PRO A 314 22.82 -32.47 -18.95
C PRO A 314 23.78 -33.35 -18.16
N SER A 315 23.38 -33.73 -16.94
CA SER A 315 24.12 -34.73 -16.18
C SER A 315 23.96 -36.08 -16.88
N THR A 316 25.07 -36.81 -17.02
CA THR A 316 25.08 -38.20 -17.49
C THR A 316 24.77 -39.19 -16.38
N GLU A 317 24.49 -38.73 -15.15
CA GLU A 317 24.03 -39.60 -14.07
C GLU A 317 22.60 -40.08 -14.34
N ALA A 318 22.48 -41.22 -15.00
CA ALA A 318 21.25 -41.97 -15.10
C ALA A 318 21.01 -42.73 -13.78
N LYS A 319 20.12 -42.21 -12.91
CA LYS A 319 19.57 -43.02 -11.82
C LYS A 319 18.71 -44.13 -12.42
N GLY A 320 18.90 -45.37 -11.98
CA GLY A 320 18.19 -46.53 -12.52
C GLY A 320 16.69 -46.30 -12.61
N GLY A 321 16.13 -46.42 -13.82
CA GLY A 321 14.71 -46.19 -14.08
C GLY A 321 13.84 -47.37 -13.61
N ASN A 322 12.64 -47.08 -13.15
CA ASN A 322 11.63 -48.07 -12.72
C ASN A 322 10.85 -48.72 -13.88
N GLY A 323 11.32 -48.61 -15.14
CA GLY A 323 10.64 -49.13 -16.32
C GLY A 323 9.41 -48.35 -16.80
N LEU A 324 9.04 -47.23 -16.15
CA LEU A 324 7.99 -46.33 -16.63
C LEU A 324 8.58 -45.25 -17.56
N LEU A 325 7.93 -45.02 -18.70
CA LEU A 325 8.22 -43.87 -19.56
C LEU A 325 7.85 -42.58 -18.82
N SER A 326 8.83 -41.94 -18.18
CA SER A 326 8.69 -40.58 -17.68
C SER A 326 8.83 -39.63 -18.87
N LEU A 327 7.69 -39.21 -19.43
CA LEU A 327 7.68 -38.13 -20.42
C LEU A 327 8.04 -36.83 -19.69
N SER A 328 9.33 -36.53 -19.60
CA SER A 328 9.91 -35.36 -18.93
C SER A 328 9.39 -34.02 -19.46
N ASN A 329 8.65 -34.03 -20.58
CA ASN A 329 8.03 -32.86 -21.20
C ASN A 329 6.53 -32.71 -20.88
N VAL A 330 5.92 -33.65 -20.17
CA VAL A 330 4.52 -33.54 -19.75
C VAL A 330 4.49 -32.74 -18.45
N ILE A 331 3.94 -31.54 -18.52
CA ILE A 331 3.63 -30.74 -17.34
C ILE A 331 2.52 -31.48 -16.56
N PRO A 332 2.81 -32.07 -15.39
CA PRO A 332 1.84 -32.92 -14.68
C PRO A 332 0.68 -32.12 -14.10
N GLU A 333 0.87 -30.80 -13.89
CA GLU A 333 -0.09 -29.91 -13.27
C GLU A 333 0.02 -28.49 -13.88
N GLY A 334 -1.10 -27.85 -14.21
CA GLY A 334 -1.10 -26.49 -14.77
C GLY A 334 -0.86 -25.39 -13.73
N MET A 335 -0.54 -24.16 -14.16
CA MET A 335 -0.22 -23.03 -13.27
C MET A 335 -1.26 -22.75 -12.18
N LEU A 336 -2.56 -22.80 -12.50
CA LEU A 336 -3.60 -22.55 -11.49
C LEU A 336 -3.58 -23.61 -10.39
N ALA A 337 -3.37 -24.87 -10.76
CA ALA A 337 -3.31 -25.98 -9.83
C ALA A 337 -2.00 -25.94 -9.01
N PHE A 338 -0.88 -25.57 -9.63
CA PHE A 338 0.38 -25.26 -8.92
C PHE A 338 0.21 -24.14 -7.89
N LEU A 339 -0.53 -23.07 -8.23
CA LEU A 339 -0.86 -21.98 -7.30
C LEU A 339 -1.95 -22.35 -6.28
N GLU A 340 -2.34 -23.62 -6.22
CA GLU A 340 -3.35 -24.19 -5.34
C GLU A 340 -4.73 -23.52 -5.46
N TYR A 341 -5.07 -23.03 -6.65
CA TYR A 341 -6.45 -22.65 -6.97
C TYR A 341 -7.32 -23.91 -7.04
N ARG A 342 -8.19 -24.08 -6.04
CA ARG A 342 -9.07 -25.24 -5.90
C ARG A 342 -10.51 -24.80 -5.62
N VAL A 343 -11.45 -25.54 -6.20
CA VAL A 343 -12.92 -25.38 -6.02
C VAL A 343 -13.53 -26.69 -5.53
N GLY A 344 -14.78 -26.64 -5.08
CA GLY A 344 -15.60 -27.79 -4.68
C GLY A 344 -15.65 -28.01 -3.17
N ARG A 345 -16.57 -28.88 -2.72
CA ARG A 345 -16.89 -29.06 -1.29
C ARG A 345 -15.74 -29.58 -0.42
N VAL A 346 -14.90 -30.48 -0.93
CA VAL A 346 -13.95 -31.25 -0.09
C VAL A 346 -12.61 -30.53 0.07
N GLN A 347 -12.07 -29.95 -1.00
CA GLN A 347 -10.76 -29.29 -1.02
C GLN A 347 -10.80 -27.90 -1.65
N GLY A 348 -11.98 -27.31 -1.82
CA GLY A 348 -12.13 -25.97 -2.36
C GLY A 348 -11.67 -24.91 -1.37
N GLU A 349 -10.98 -23.89 -1.89
CA GLU A 349 -10.66 -22.70 -1.10
C GLU A 349 -11.90 -21.78 -1.03
N PRO A 350 -12.04 -20.96 0.04
CA PRO A 350 -13.12 -19.96 0.12
C PRO A 350 -13.06 -18.95 -1.03
N GLU A 351 -14.22 -18.41 -1.43
CA GLU A 351 -14.35 -17.49 -2.56
C GLU A 351 -13.35 -16.31 -2.51
N ALA A 352 -13.20 -15.66 -1.35
CA ALA A 352 -12.28 -14.54 -1.17
C ALA A 352 -10.81 -14.95 -1.42
N VAL A 353 -10.42 -16.17 -1.05
CA VAL A 353 -9.08 -16.71 -1.29
C VAL A 353 -8.91 -17.06 -2.77
N ARG A 354 -9.90 -17.72 -3.38
CA ARG A 354 -9.89 -18.07 -4.81
C ARG A 354 -9.75 -16.84 -5.70
N ARG A 355 -10.59 -15.83 -5.50
CA ARG A 355 -10.54 -14.56 -6.22
C ARG A 355 -9.26 -13.79 -5.92
N GLY A 356 -8.76 -13.87 -4.68
CA GLY A 356 -7.44 -13.33 -4.31
C GLY A 356 -6.28 -13.97 -5.08
N ILE A 357 -6.29 -15.31 -5.24
CA ILE A 357 -5.33 -16.04 -6.07
C ILE A 357 -5.44 -15.57 -7.52
N LEU A 358 -6.65 -15.56 -8.10
CA LEU A 358 -6.88 -15.17 -9.50
C LEU A 358 -6.46 -13.72 -9.79
N ALA A 359 -6.79 -12.78 -8.89
CA ALA A 359 -6.34 -11.38 -8.99
C ALA A 359 -4.81 -11.31 -9.10
N ARG A 360 -4.10 -12.09 -8.27
CA ARG A 360 -2.63 -12.08 -8.26
C ARG A 360 -2.00 -12.89 -9.39
N VAL A 361 -2.68 -13.90 -9.93
CA VAL A 361 -2.27 -14.54 -11.19
C VAL A 361 -2.33 -13.55 -12.36
N PHE A 362 -3.33 -12.66 -12.35
CA PHE A 362 -3.48 -11.62 -13.36
C PHE A 362 -2.49 -10.46 -13.16
N GLU A 363 -2.44 -9.87 -11.97
CA GLU A 363 -1.68 -8.64 -11.67
C GLU A 363 -0.22 -8.88 -11.29
N GLY A 364 0.10 -10.07 -10.78
CA GLY A 364 1.40 -10.41 -10.22
C GLY A 364 2.31 -11.17 -11.17
N ALA A 365 3.54 -11.38 -10.69
CA ALA A 365 4.50 -12.27 -11.33
C ALA A 365 4.09 -13.73 -11.11
N LEU A 366 4.37 -14.59 -12.09
CA LEU A 366 4.16 -16.03 -11.93
C LEU A 366 5.45 -16.70 -11.49
N PRO A 367 5.35 -17.77 -10.68
CA PRO A 367 6.50 -18.60 -10.37
C PRO A 367 7.08 -19.19 -11.66
N PRO A 368 8.39 -19.05 -11.89
CA PRO A 368 9.04 -19.58 -13.09
C PRO A 368 9.34 -21.08 -12.88
N VAL A 369 8.28 -21.89 -12.88
CA VAL A 369 8.33 -23.34 -12.58
C VAL A 369 8.06 -24.23 -13.80
N PHE A 370 7.58 -23.65 -14.91
CA PHE A 370 7.29 -24.37 -16.14
C PHE A 370 8.23 -23.95 -17.27
N PRO A 371 8.33 -24.74 -18.36
CA PRO A 371 9.12 -24.39 -19.54
C PRO A 371 8.74 -23.02 -20.11
N LYS A 372 9.72 -22.32 -20.69
CA LYS A 372 9.55 -20.96 -21.23
C LYS A 372 8.39 -20.86 -22.23
N SER A 373 8.22 -21.85 -23.11
CA SER A 373 7.11 -21.90 -24.06
C SER A 373 5.75 -21.85 -23.36
N TYR A 374 5.57 -22.67 -22.32
CA TYR A 374 4.36 -22.66 -21.50
C TYR A 374 4.16 -21.31 -20.79
N MET A 375 5.22 -20.75 -20.21
CA MET A 375 5.15 -19.45 -19.51
C MET A 375 4.83 -18.29 -20.47
N THR A 376 5.26 -18.39 -21.73
CA THR A 376 4.99 -17.38 -22.78
C THR A 376 3.50 -17.30 -23.09
N ASP A 377 2.79 -18.43 -23.12
CA ASP A 377 1.33 -18.47 -23.33
C ASP A 377 0.54 -17.70 -22.26
N TRP A 378 1.10 -17.59 -21.05
CA TRP A 378 0.48 -16.81 -19.98
C TRP A 378 0.59 -15.30 -20.24
N GLY A 379 1.47 -14.84 -21.13
CA GLY A 379 1.66 -13.41 -21.40
C GLY A 379 2.22 -12.63 -20.21
N THR A 380 2.29 -11.31 -20.31
CA THR A 380 2.77 -10.44 -19.22
C THR A 380 1.69 -10.15 -18.18
N LYS A 381 2.08 -9.73 -16.97
CA LYS A 381 1.13 -9.33 -15.90
C LYS A 381 0.20 -8.22 -16.38
N GLY A 382 -1.09 -8.32 -16.05
CA GLY A 382 -2.13 -7.36 -16.43
C GLY A 382 -2.51 -7.36 -17.91
N SER A 383 -1.95 -8.26 -18.74
CA SER A 383 -2.19 -8.28 -20.18
C SER A 383 -3.49 -8.98 -20.57
N PRO A 384 -4.08 -8.65 -21.75
CA PRO A 384 -5.24 -9.39 -22.26
C PRO A 384 -4.93 -10.88 -22.46
N ALA A 385 -3.71 -11.23 -22.90
CA ALA A 385 -3.27 -12.61 -23.06
C ALA A 385 -3.32 -13.37 -21.72
N ARG A 386 -2.88 -12.74 -20.62
CA ARG A 386 -2.94 -13.30 -19.27
C ARG A 386 -4.38 -13.57 -18.83
N LEU A 387 -5.26 -12.58 -19.01
CA LEU A 387 -6.67 -12.73 -18.67
C LEU A 387 -7.33 -13.83 -19.49
N GLN A 388 -7.05 -13.86 -20.80
CA GLN A 388 -7.58 -14.88 -21.71
C GLN A 388 -7.11 -16.28 -21.31
N LYS A 389 -5.82 -16.47 -20.98
CA LYS A 389 -5.29 -17.76 -20.54
C LYS A 389 -5.97 -18.24 -19.26
N ILE A 390 -6.20 -17.36 -18.28
CA ILE A 390 -6.95 -17.68 -17.05
C ILE A 390 -8.39 -18.09 -17.41
N ALA A 391 -9.11 -17.23 -18.15
CA ALA A 391 -10.52 -17.44 -18.45
C ALA A 391 -10.76 -18.71 -19.28
N VAL A 392 -9.94 -18.95 -20.31
CA VAL A 392 -10.02 -20.18 -21.13
C VAL A 392 -9.72 -21.43 -20.30
N SER A 393 -8.76 -21.36 -19.37
CA SER A 393 -8.44 -22.48 -18.49
C SER A 393 -9.63 -22.84 -17.59
N ILE A 394 -10.26 -21.84 -16.95
CA ILE A 394 -11.43 -22.07 -16.09
C ILE A 394 -12.63 -22.55 -16.92
N ALA A 395 -12.91 -21.96 -18.07
CA ALA A 395 -14.00 -22.40 -18.94
C ALA A 395 -13.80 -23.85 -19.42
N ALA A 396 -12.56 -24.25 -19.71
CA ALA A 396 -12.23 -25.64 -20.00
C ALA A 396 -12.50 -26.57 -18.80
N PHE A 397 -12.19 -26.15 -17.57
CA PHE A 397 -12.54 -26.92 -16.37
C PHE A 397 -14.05 -27.11 -16.24
N VAL A 398 -14.84 -26.07 -16.47
CA VAL A 398 -16.31 -26.16 -16.44
C VAL A 398 -16.82 -27.14 -17.50
N ARG A 399 -16.45 -26.95 -18.77
CA ARG A 399 -16.93 -27.81 -19.87
C ARG A 399 -16.52 -29.27 -19.67
N ASN A 400 -15.29 -29.51 -19.23
CA ASN A 400 -14.81 -30.87 -18.98
C ASN A 400 -15.59 -31.56 -17.87
N ASN A 401 -15.93 -30.85 -16.78
CA ASN A 401 -16.68 -31.44 -15.68
C ASN A 401 -18.18 -31.54 -15.96
N LYS A 402 -18.76 -30.64 -16.77
CA LYS A 402 -20.15 -30.80 -17.28
C LYS A 402 -20.32 -32.05 -18.15
N ARG A 403 -19.29 -32.44 -18.92
CA ARG A 403 -19.30 -33.66 -19.75
C ARG A 403 -19.08 -34.95 -18.96
N ARG A 404 -18.55 -34.87 -17.73
CA ARG A 404 -18.30 -36.06 -16.91
C ARG A 404 -19.62 -36.65 -16.43
N ARG A 405 -19.77 -37.96 -16.62
CA ARG A 405 -20.95 -38.73 -16.18
C ARG A 405 -20.82 -39.34 -14.79
N THR A 406 -19.64 -39.22 -14.17
CA THR A 406 -19.30 -39.85 -12.89
C THR A 406 -18.90 -38.79 -11.87
N GLY A 407 -19.57 -38.76 -10.71
CA GLY A 407 -19.35 -37.80 -9.64
C GLY A 407 -20.22 -36.55 -9.72
N ASP A 408 -20.50 -35.94 -8.56
CA ASP A 408 -21.21 -34.66 -8.47
C ASP A 408 -20.19 -33.50 -8.41
N PHE A 409 -20.08 -32.77 -9.53
CA PHE A 409 -19.24 -31.58 -9.65
C PHE A 409 -20.06 -30.28 -9.63
N SER A 410 -21.33 -30.32 -9.24
CA SER A 410 -22.23 -29.16 -9.28
C SER A 410 -21.68 -27.93 -8.57
N ASP A 411 -21.12 -28.09 -7.37
CA ASP A 411 -20.51 -26.96 -6.63
C ASP A 411 -19.23 -26.45 -7.27
N ALA A 412 -18.36 -27.34 -7.75
CA ALA A 412 -17.13 -26.92 -8.43
C ALA A 412 -17.46 -26.14 -9.71
N ILE A 413 -18.47 -26.59 -10.47
CA ILE A 413 -18.98 -25.90 -11.66
C ILE A 413 -19.51 -24.51 -11.29
N ARG A 414 -20.37 -24.43 -10.28
CA ARG A 414 -20.94 -23.16 -9.80
C ARG A 414 -19.84 -22.18 -9.36
N GLU A 415 -18.83 -22.67 -8.65
CA GLU A 415 -17.71 -21.84 -8.19
C GLU A 415 -16.82 -21.35 -9.35
N TRP A 416 -16.50 -22.22 -10.32
CA TRP A 416 -15.76 -21.81 -11.51
C TRP A 416 -16.52 -20.79 -12.35
N GLU A 417 -17.83 -20.96 -12.54
CA GLU A 417 -18.68 -20.02 -13.26
C GLU A 417 -18.76 -18.67 -12.53
N GLY A 418 -18.90 -18.70 -11.19
CA GLY A 418 -18.86 -17.49 -10.37
C GLY A 418 -17.51 -16.77 -10.37
N ASP A 419 -16.41 -17.52 -10.50
CA ASP A 419 -15.07 -16.94 -10.64
C ASP A 419 -14.84 -16.36 -12.05
N LEU A 420 -15.40 -16.99 -13.10
CA LEU A 420 -15.40 -16.45 -14.47
C LEU A 420 -16.19 -15.15 -14.61
N ASP A 421 -17.41 -15.10 -14.06
CA ASP A 421 -18.23 -13.88 -14.05
C ASP A 421 -17.52 -12.75 -13.29
N TRP A 422 -16.88 -13.07 -12.16
CA TRP A 422 -16.07 -12.11 -11.43
C TRP A 422 -14.89 -11.58 -12.26
N LEU A 423 -14.14 -12.44 -12.96
CA LEU A 423 -13.05 -12.02 -13.85
C LEU A 423 -13.56 -11.13 -14.99
N TYR A 424 -14.71 -11.48 -15.58
CA TYR A 424 -15.34 -10.71 -16.64
C TYR A 424 -15.64 -9.28 -16.18
N ARG A 425 -16.37 -9.14 -15.07
CA ARG A 425 -16.77 -7.83 -14.52
C ARG A 425 -15.58 -7.01 -14.02
N THR A 426 -14.58 -7.66 -13.43
CA THR A 426 -13.46 -6.97 -12.77
C THR A 426 -12.39 -6.52 -13.76
N TYR A 427 -12.08 -7.34 -14.78
CA TYR A 427 -10.92 -7.10 -15.64
C TYR A 427 -11.25 -7.01 -17.13
N TYR A 428 -12.34 -7.58 -17.62
CA TYR A 428 -12.64 -7.62 -19.05
C TYR A 428 -13.49 -6.44 -19.52
N VAL A 429 -14.64 -6.22 -18.86
CA VAL A 429 -15.63 -5.20 -19.28
C VAL A 429 -14.99 -3.80 -19.31
N GLY A 430 -15.10 -3.13 -20.46
CA GLY A 430 -14.59 -1.77 -20.67
C GLY A 430 -13.06 -1.65 -20.76
N ARG A 431 -12.31 -2.77 -20.76
CA ARG A 431 -10.83 -2.76 -20.81
C ARG A 431 -10.25 -3.57 -21.96
N PHE A 432 -10.79 -4.76 -22.21
CA PHE A 432 -10.29 -5.67 -23.23
C PHE A 432 -11.40 -6.14 -24.17
N GLN A 433 -11.00 -6.51 -25.38
CA GLN A 433 -11.86 -7.16 -26.36
C GLN A 433 -11.09 -8.34 -26.95
N PHE A 434 -11.48 -9.56 -26.61
CA PHE A 434 -10.87 -10.75 -27.21
C PHE A 434 -11.44 -10.95 -28.61
N ALA A 435 -10.60 -11.29 -29.58
CA ALA A 435 -11.03 -11.54 -30.95
C ALA A 435 -12.11 -12.66 -31.04
N SER A 436 -12.02 -13.66 -30.16
CA SER A 436 -12.99 -14.76 -30.05
C SER A 436 -14.12 -14.49 -29.06
N GLY A 437 -14.22 -13.29 -28.48
CA GLY A 437 -15.12 -13.00 -27.37
C GLY A 437 -14.71 -13.67 -26.06
N TRP A 438 -15.55 -13.46 -25.02
CA TRP A 438 -15.37 -14.07 -23.70
C TRP A 438 -15.67 -15.57 -23.76
N PRO A 439 -14.85 -16.45 -23.12
CA PRO A 439 -15.02 -17.89 -23.25
C PRO A 439 -16.32 -18.39 -22.62
N GLU A 440 -17.06 -19.20 -23.37
CA GLU A 440 -18.31 -19.81 -22.92
C GLU A 440 -18.10 -21.10 -22.13
N THR A 441 -19.03 -21.38 -21.20
CA THR A 441 -19.05 -22.61 -20.39
C THR A 441 -20.14 -23.60 -20.82
N SER A 442 -20.86 -23.31 -21.91
CA SER A 442 -21.77 -24.21 -22.60
C SER A 442 -21.00 -25.41 -23.17
N VAL A 443 -21.66 -26.57 -23.24
CA VAL A 443 -21.06 -27.84 -23.69
C VAL A 443 -21.50 -28.20 -25.09
#